data_AF-A0A8D5UI88-F1
#
_entry.id   AF-A0A8D5UI88-F1
#
_cell.length_a   1.000
_cell.length_b   1.000
_cell.length_c   1.000
_cell.angle_alpha   90.00
_cell.angle_beta   90.00
_cell.angle_gamma   90.00
#
_symmetry.space_group_name_H-M   'P 1'
#
loop_
_entity.id
_entity.type
_entity.pdbx_description
1 polymer ?
#
loop_
_entity_poly.entity_id
_entity_poly.type
_entity_poly.pdbx_seq_one_letter_code
_entity_poly.pdbx_strand_id
1 'polypeptide(L)' 'MARLENWDAADLVIEAIPERLALKQALFSQLDELAKLEAILASNTSSLETVIAKDHPVLWSITSTGNLV' A
#
# COMPACT_ATOMS: atom_id res chain seq x y z
N MET A 1 1.48 20.32 4.58
CA MET A 1 1.65 19.03 3.88
C MET A 1 2.54 18.17 4.74
N ALA A 2 2.07 17.00 5.18
CA ALA A 2 2.95 16.04 5.86
C ALA A 2 3.93 15.47 4.82
N ARG A 3 5.22 15.62 5.06
CA ARG A 3 6.26 14.95 4.27
C ARG A 3 6.70 13.74 5.07
N LEU A 4 6.52 12.56 4.50
CA LEU A 4 7.02 11.32 5.06
C LEU A 4 8.49 11.18 4.64
N GLU A 5 9.35 10.96 5.62
CA GLU A 5 10.79 10.71 5.45
C GLU A 5 11.06 9.29 5.97
N ASN A 6 12.14 8.65 5.50
CA ASN A 6 12.60 7.32 5.93
C ASN A 6 11.72 6.11 5.52
N TRP A 7 11.33 6.04 4.24
CA TRP A 7 10.62 4.87 3.67
C TRP A 7 11.44 3.58 3.73
N ASP A 8 12.75 3.71 3.67
CA ASP A 8 13.72 2.63 3.86
C ASP A 8 13.73 2.07 5.29
N ALA A 9 13.14 2.76 6.27
CA ALA A 9 13.03 2.26 7.64
C ALA A 9 11.70 1.56 7.91
N ALA A 10 10.69 1.69 7.04
CA ALA A 10 9.35 1.18 7.28
C ALA A 10 9.25 -0.33 7.05
N ASP A 11 8.67 -1.04 8.02
CA ASP A 11 8.38 -2.48 7.92
C ASP A 11 6.89 -2.74 7.59
N LEU A 12 6.01 -1.75 7.78
CA LEU A 12 4.59 -1.77 7.45
C LEU A 12 4.12 -0.40 6.97
N VAL A 13 3.45 -0.36 5.82
CA VAL A 13 2.82 0.85 5.26
C VAL A 13 1.33 0.57 5.09
N ILE A 14 0.49 1.45 5.64
CA ILE A 14 -0.96 1.41 5.43
C ILE A 14 -1.37 2.63 4.62
N GLU A 15 -1.89 2.38 3.43
CA GLU A 15 -2.41 3.38 2.51
C GLU A 15 -3.88 3.69 2.84
N ALA A 16 -4.19 4.99 3.03
CA ALA A 16 -5.52 5.48 3.37
C ALA A 16 -5.88 6.78 2.59
N ILE A 17 -5.66 6.76 1.28
CA ILE A 17 -6.04 7.80 0.33
C ILE A 17 -7.46 7.55 -0.23
N PRO A 18 -8.08 8.53 -0.92
CA PRO A 18 -9.40 8.35 -1.53
C PRO A 18 -9.50 7.10 -2.43
N GLU A 19 -10.69 6.47 -2.45
CA GLU A 19 -11.01 5.23 -3.17
C GLU A 19 -11.06 5.45 -4.71
N ARG A 20 -9.90 5.74 -5.30
CA ARG A 20 -9.70 5.93 -6.74
C ARG A 20 -8.57 5.02 -7.22
N LEU A 21 -8.92 4.03 -8.04
CA LEU A 21 -7.97 2.99 -8.49
C LEU A 21 -6.68 3.57 -9.08
N ALA A 22 -6.79 4.52 -10.01
CA ALA A 22 -5.63 5.15 -10.63
C ALA A 22 -4.70 5.88 -9.65
N LEU A 23 -5.26 6.48 -8.58
CA LEU A 23 -4.45 7.14 -7.55
C LEU A 23 -3.71 6.10 -6.71
N LYS A 24 -4.40 5.03 -6.31
CA LYS A 24 -3.79 3.96 -5.51
C LYS A 24 -2.71 3.25 -6.31
N GLN A 25 -2.97 2.89 -7.57
CA GLN A 25 -1.96 2.29 -8.46
C GLN A 25 -0.71 3.17 -8.61
N ALA A 26 -0.89 4.47 -8.84
CA ALA A 26 0.24 5.40 -8.95
C ALA A 26 1.02 5.52 -7.63
N LEU A 27 0.35 5.48 -6.48
CA LEU A 27 1.01 5.51 -5.17
C LEU A 27 1.75 4.20 -4.88
N PHE A 28 1.11 3.04 -5.11
CA PHE A 28 1.75 1.74 -4.89
C PHE A 28 2.95 1.52 -5.79
N SER A 29 2.94 2.00 -7.04
CA SER A 29 4.13 1.99 -7.90
C SER A 29 5.29 2.80 -7.31
N GLN A 30 5.01 3.92 -6.66
CA GLN A 30 6.06 4.72 -6.00
C GLN A 30 6.55 4.03 -4.72
N LEU A 31 5.65 3.40 -3.96
CA LEU A 31 6.02 2.67 -2.75
C LEU A 31 6.83 1.40 -3.06
N ASP A 32 6.58 0.74 -4.18
CA ASP A 32 7.36 -0.41 -4.67
C ASP A 32 8.85 -0.04 -4.86
N GLU A 33 9.14 1.19 -5.30
CA GLU A 33 10.50 1.69 -5.49
C GLU A 33 11.15 2.22 -4.19
N LEU A 34 10.35 2.72 -3.25
CA LEU A 34 10.84 3.43 -2.06
C LEU A 34 10.92 2.55 -0.81
N ALA A 35 10.07 1.54 -0.70
CA ALA A 35 10.00 0.68 0.47
C ALA A 35 11.07 -0.41 0.42
N LYS A 36 11.47 -0.90 1.60
CA LYS A 36 12.27 -2.13 1.68
C LYS A 36 11.53 -3.29 1.05
N LEU A 37 12.26 -4.27 0.51
CA LEU A 37 11.70 -5.49 -0.07
C LEU A 37 10.88 -6.31 0.95
N GLU A 38 11.21 -6.22 2.23
CA GLU A 38 10.54 -6.95 3.31
C GLU A 38 9.32 -6.21 3.89
N ALA A 39 9.11 -4.94 3.50
CA ALA A 39 8.06 -4.10 4.06
C ALA A 39 6.66 -4.54 3.63
N ILE A 40 5.73 -4.73 4.57
CA ILE A 40 4.35 -5.04 4.19
C ILE A 40 3.66 -3.78 3.67
N LEU A 41 3.15 -3.81 2.44
CA LEU A 41 2.32 -2.74 1.88
C LEU A 41 0.86 -3.16 1.94
N ALA A 42 0.03 -2.37 2.62
CA ALA A 42 -1.39 -2.63 2.80
C ALA A 42 -2.25 -1.44 2.37
N SER A 43 -3.39 -1.73 1.73
CA SER A 43 -4.40 -0.72 1.40
C SER A 43 -5.60 -0.86 2.33
N ASN A 44 -6.04 0.25 2.93
CA ASN A 44 -7.35 0.35 3.56
C ASN A 44 -8.40 0.64 2.47
N THR A 45 -8.77 -0.40 1.73
CA THR A 45 -9.83 -0.32 0.71
C THR A 45 -11.06 -1.09 1.17
N SER A 46 -12.23 -0.58 0.82
CA SER A 46 -13.51 -1.18 1.19
C SER A 46 -14.15 -1.97 0.05
N SER A 47 -13.68 -1.79 -1.19
CA SER A 47 -14.36 -2.30 -2.40
C SER A 47 -13.46 -2.59 -3.59
N LEU A 48 -12.17 -2.24 -3.58
CA LEU A 48 -11.24 -2.57 -4.67
C LEU A 48 -10.47 -3.84 -4.32
N GLU A 49 -10.60 -4.88 -5.14
CA GLU A 49 -10.11 -6.20 -4.75
C GLU A 49 -8.59 -6.31 -4.68
N THR A 50 -7.78 -5.58 -5.47
CA THR A 50 -6.31 -5.56 -5.30
C THR A 50 -5.66 -4.43 -6.12
N VAL A 51 -4.67 -3.72 -5.54
CA VAL A 51 -3.70 -2.90 -6.28
C VAL A 51 -2.34 -3.60 -6.17
N ILE A 52 -1.80 -4.04 -7.30
CA ILE A 52 -0.62 -4.92 -7.34
C ILE A 52 0.64 -4.07 -7.46
N ALA A 53 1.52 -4.10 -6.44
CA ALA A 53 2.94 -3.76 -6.59
C ALA A 53 3.61 -4.97 -7.26
N LYS A 54 4.37 -4.74 -8.33
CA LYS A 54 4.69 -5.79 -9.31
C LYS A 54 5.83 -6.69 -8.82
N ASP A 55 6.71 -6.13 -8.00
CA ASP A 55 7.97 -6.75 -7.57
C ASP A 55 8.07 -6.91 -6.03
N HIS A 56 7.04 -6.50 -5.28
CA HIS A 56 6.99 -6.60 -3.82
C HIS A 56 6.34 -7.92 -3.34
N PRO A 57 7.05 -8.78 -2.57
CA PRO A 57 6.61 -10.14 -2.28
C PRO A 57 5.42 -10.23 -1.31
N VAL A 58 5.04 -9.16 -0.60
CA VAL A 58 4.03 -9.24 0.46
C VAL A 58 3.05 -8.06 0.45
N LEU A 59 1.99 -8.19 -0.35
CA LEU A 59 0.87 -7.23 -0.35
C LEU A 59 -0.33 -7.83 0.39
N TRP A 60 -0.79 -7.17 1.46
CA TRP A 60 -1.98 -7.58 2.22
C TRP A 60 -3.09 -6.55 1.99
N SER A 61 -4.25 -6.97 1.49
CA SER A 61 -5.42 -6.08 1.44
C SER A 61 -6.16 -6.16 2.76
N ILE A 62 -6.27 -5.02 3.46
CA ILE A 62 -7.03 -4.93 4.72
C ILE A 62 -8.37 -4.29 4.37
N THR A 63 -9.43 -5.09 4.37
CA THR A 63 -10.77 -4.55 4.18
C THR A 63 -11.27 -3.93 5.48
N SER A 64 -11.81 -2.71 5.43
CA SER A 64 -12.41 -2.05 6.61
C SER A 64 -13.58 -2.84 7.23
N THR A 65 -14.09 -3.85 6.52
CA THR A 65 -15.11 -4.80 6.95
C THR A 65 -14.57 -5.94 7.84
N GLY A 66 -13.27 -5.98 8.14
CA GLY A 66 -12.67 -6.95 9.07
C GLY A 66 -12.34 -8.31 8.45
N ASN A 67 -12.39 -8.45 7.13
CA ASN A 67 -11.89 -9.63 6.44
C ASN A 67 -10.44 -9.38 5.97
N LEU A 68 -9.52 -10.19 6.49
CA LEU A 68 -8.19 -10.37 5.92
C LEU A 68 -8.36 -11.26 4.67
N VAL A 69 -8.00 -10.76 3.48
CA VAL A 69 -7.85 -11.57 2.26
C VAL A 69 -6.39 -11.94 2.04
#